data_AF-A0A925RQX4-F1
#
_entry.id   AF-A0A925RQX4-F1
#
_cell.length_a   1.000
_cell.length_b   1.000
_cell.length_c   1.000
_cell.angle_alpha   90.00
_cell.angle_beta   90.00
_cell.angle_gamma   90.00
#
_symmetry.space_group_name_H-M   'P 1'
#
loop_
_entity.id
_entity.type
_entity.pdbx_description
1 polymer ?
#
loop_
_entity_poly.entity_id
_entity_poly.type
_entity_poly.pdbx_seq_one_letter_code
_entity_poly.pdbx_strand_id
1 'polypeptide(L)'
;MKLHYLLLVVTATAANAQYLTPQLAADPGGILNGTTFVNNGLVGAGRLSGNTVDSFGETFGAASGLSISNFISTGGNSFSGTFNILPDRGFNKDAAGPNPAFFSNYAARIHQVGFTFTPYTGVAPVGQTQIVTSYNPLAPNATTKFTYNDGVTTKFTTGLVPDTFTNSLFGNLVGTKSAA
;
A
#
# COMPACT_ATOMS: atom_id res chain seq x y z
N MET A 1 -20.15 -27.07 -43.16
CA MET A 1 -19.53 -25.78 -42.79
C MET A 1 -18.92 -25.94 -41.41
N LYS A 2 -17.59 -25.78 -41.23
CA LYS A 2 -16.94 -25.83 -39.91
C LYS A 2 -16.59 -24.41 -39.46
N LEU A 3 -17.05 -24.03 -38.28
CA LEU A 3 -16.78 -22.71 -37.69
C LEU A 3 -15.55 -22.85 -36.76
N HIS A 4 -14.47 -22.14 -37.07
CA HIS A 4 -13.28 -22.12 -36.23
C HIS A 4 -13.35 -20.90 -35.30
N TYR A 5 -13.39 -21.13 -33.99
CA TYR A 5 -13.29 -20.07 -32.99
C TYR A 5 -11.82 -19.67 -32.80
N LEU A 6 -11.52 -18.36 -32.94
CA LEU A 6 -10.23 -17.79 -32.59
C LEU A 6 -10.24 -17.40 -31.10
N LEU A 7 -9.43 -18.09 -30.28
CA LEU A 7 -9.26 -17.72 -28.88
C LEU A 7 -8.24 -16.58 -28.76
N LEU A 8 -8.72 -15.35 -28.56
CA LEU A 8 -7.87 -14.20 -28.30
C LEU A 8 -7.44 -14.17 -26.82
N VAL A 9 -6.21 -14.60 -26.54
CA VAL A 9 -5.63 -14.49 -25.19
C VAL A 9 -4.96 -13.12 -25.04
N VAL A 10 -5.58 -12.22 -24.28
CA VAL A 10 -5.01 -10.91 -23.96
C VAL A 10 -4.18 -11.00 -22.68
N THR A 11 -2.85 -11.02 -22.82
CA THR A 11 -1.93 -11.00 -21.68
C THR A 11 -1.81 -9.59 -21.10
N ALA A 12 -2.57 -9.29 -20.04
CA ALA A 12 -2.47 -8.03 -19.31
C ALA A 12 -1.16 -7.97 -18.51
N THR A 13 -0.12 -7.38 -19.10
CA THR A 13 1.15 -7.12 -18.42
C THR A 13 1.06 -5.83 -17.60
N ALA A 14 0.90 -5.97 -16.28
CA ALA A 14 0.92 -4.85 -15.34
C ALA A 14 2.36 -4.30 -15.20
N ALA A 15 2.79 -3.46 -16.14
CA ALA A 15 4.02 -2.71 -16.02
C ALA A 15 3.96 -1.78 -14.80
N ASN A 16 5.05 -1.70 -14.03
CA ASN A 16 5.14 -0.75 -12.93
C ASN A 16 5.10 0.68 -13.50
N ALA A 17 4.02 1.43 -13.24
CA ALA A 17 3.84 2.78 -13.75
C ALA A 17 4.84 3.76 -13.11
N GLN A 18 5.99 3.94 -13.76
CA GLN A 18 7.03 4.85 -13.31
C GLN A 18 6.76 6.26 -13.85
N TYR A 19 5.89 6.99 -13.16
CA TYR A 19 5.76 8.44 -13.36
C TYR A 19 7.09 9.11 -13.03
N LEU A 20 7.74 9.67 -14.06
CA LEU A 20 9.03 10.38 -13.99
C LEU A 20 8.87 11.90 -14.17
N THR A 21 7.89 12.33 -14.95
CA THR A 21 7.58 13.75 -15.21
C THR A 21 6.46 14.23 -14.27
N PRO A 22 6.65 15.31 -13.51
CA PRO A 22 5.58 15.96 -12.75
C PRO A 22 4.43 16.41 -13.68
N GLN A 23 3.19 16.11 -13.31
CA GLN A 23 2.02 16.61 -14.04
C GLN A 23 1.68 18.04 -13.58
N LEU A 24 2.51 19.00 -13.97
CA LEU A 24 2.28 20.42 -13.67
C LEU A 24 1.17 20.98 -14.58
N ALA A 25 -0.07 20.92 -14.10
CA ALA A 25 -1.14 21.78 -14.63
C ALA A 25 -1.16 23.07 -13.81
N ALA A 26 -0.94 24.22 -14.43
CA ALA A 26 -1.12 25.53 -13.79
C ALA A 26 -2.61 25.91 -13.75
N ASP A 27 -3.42 25.01 -13.18
CA ASP A 27 -4.86 25.14 -13.07
C ASP A 27 -5.20 26.02 -11.85
N PRO A 28 -5.86 27.18 -12.02
CA PRO A 28 -6.36 27.97 -10.91
C PRO A 28 -7.48 27.17 -10.22
N GLY A 29 -7.11 26.52 -9.12
CA GLY A 29 -8.03 25.71 -8.33
C GLY A 29 -9.11 26.55 -7.64
N GLY A 30 -9.94 25.86 -6.85
CA GLY A 30 -11.08 26.50 -6.19
C GLY A 30 -10.69 27.67 -5.29
N ILE A 31 -11.56 28.69 -5.25
CA ILE A 31 -11.57 29.68 -4.17
C ILE A 31 -12.51 29.15 -3.08
N LEU A 32 -11.98 28.92 -1.88
CA LEU A 32 -12.76 28.53 -0.70
C LEU A 32 -12.63 29.63 0.35
N ASN A 33 -13.75 30.20 0.78
CA ASN A 33 -13.82 31.28 1.78
C ASN A 33 -12.87 32.45 1.49
N GLY A 34 -12.75 32.84 0.21
CA GLY A 34 -11.86 33.92 -0.25
C GLY A 34 -10.38 33.53 -0.38
N THR A 35 -9.99 32.31 -0.01
CA THR A 35 -8.63 31.78 -0.21
C THR A 35 -8.56 31.04 -1.55
N THR A 36 -7.67 31.47 -2.45
CA THR A 36 -7.39 30.77 -3.72
C THR A 36 -6.46 29.60 -3.48
N PHE A 37 -6.85 28.40 -3.93
CA PHE A 37 -6.00 27.22 -3.90
C PHE A 37 -5.44 26.95 -5.31
N VAL A 38 -4.15 26.65 -5.42
CA VAL A 38 -3.53 26.27 -6.70
C VAL A 38 -3.34 24.76 -6.73
N ASN A 39 -3.93 24.10 -7.73
CA ASN A 39 -3.62 22.71 -7.99
C ASN A 39 -2.24 22.66 -8.66
N ASN A 40 -1.25 22.07 -8.00
CA ASN A 40 0.10 21.92 -8.55
C ASN A 40 0.29 20.55 -9.24
N GLY A 41 -0.73 19.68 -9.20
CA GLY A 41 -0.66 18.32 -9.73
C GLY A 41 0.35 17.42 -8.99
N LEU A 42 0.97 16.50 -9.73
CA LEU A 42 1.90 15.51 -9.14
C LEU A 42 3.28 16.12 -8.89
N VAL A 43 3.40 16.89 -7.80
CA VAL A 43 4.67 17.49 -7.31
C VAL A 43 5.55 16.55 -6.48
N GLY A 44 5.18 15.27 -6.34
CA GLY A 44 6.06 14.31 -5.69
C GLY A 44 5.51 12.90 -5.61
N ALA A 45 6.43 11.94 -5.61
CA ALA A 45 6.16 10.53 -5.39
C ALA A 45 7.16 9.94 -4.41
N GLY A 46 6.82 8.77 -3.89
CA GLY A 46 7.66 7.96 -3.00
C GLY A 46 7.33 6.49 -3.17
N ARG A 47 8.08 5.63 -2.49
CA ARG A 47 7.81 4.18 -2.45
C ARG A 47 7.81 3.71 -0.99
N LEU A 48 6.90 2.78 -0.73
CA LEU A 48 6.89 1.90 0.44
C LEU A 48 6.82 0.47 -0.11
N SER A 49 7.61 -0.45 0.44
CA SER A 49 7.61 -1.83 -0.06
C SER A 49 6.38 -2.58 0.44
N GLY A 50 5.70 -3.32 -0.43
CA GLY A 50 4.66 -4.27 0.01
C GLY A 50 5.21 -5.35 0.95
N ASN A 51 6.50 -5.68 0.80
CA ASN A 51 7.25 -6.60 1.68
C ASN A 51 7.70 -5.95 3.01
N THR A 52 7.28 -4.72 3.33
CA THR A 52 7.55 -4.13 4.65
C THR A 52 6.87 -4.99 5.71
N VAL A 53 7.62 -5.48 6.69
CA VAL A 53 7.15 -6.39 7.75
C VAL A 53 6.68 -5.58 8.96
N ASP A 54 5.47 -5.85 9.44
CA ASP A 54 4.81 -5.12 10.52
C ASP A 54 5.19 -5.61 11.94
N SER A 55 4.65 -4.95 12.97
CA SER A 55 4.81 -5.32 14.39
C SER A 55 4.42 -6.78 14.72
N PHE A 56 3.60 -7.41 13.89
CA PHE A 56 3.17 -8.79 14.05
C PHE A 56 4.00 -9.78 13.21
N GLY A 57 4.93 -9.31 12.38
CA GLY A 57 5.73 -10.18 11.51
C GLY A 57 5.07 -10.49 10.16
N GLU A 58 4.07 -9.70 9.76
CA GLU A 58 3.33 -9.87 8.51
C GLU A 58 3.66 -8.74 7.52
N THR A 59 3.65 -9.02 6.22
CA THR A 59 3.88 -7.98 5.20
C THR A 59 2.66 -7.09 4.99
N PHE A 60 2.90 -5.79 4.82
CA PHE A 60 1.89 -4.77 4.53
C PHE A 60 1.00 -5.14 3.33
N GLY A 61 1.58 -5.69 2.25
CA GLY A 61 0.86 -5.97 1.01
C GLY A 61 0.50 -4.71 0.23
N ALA A 62 -0.70 -4.68 -0.34
CA ALA A 62 -1.28 -3.50 -0.98
C ALA A 62 -2.04 -2.64 0.05
N ALA A 63 -2.34 -1.38 -0.29
CA ALA A 63 -3.12 -0.46 0.55
C ALA A 63 -4.44 -0.09 -0.12
N SER A 64 -5.54 -0.19 0.65
CA SER A 64 -6.90 0.17 0.19
C SER A 64 -7.49 1.39 0.90
N GLY A 65 -6.90 1.81 2.03
CA GLY A 65 -7.26 3.06 2.71
C GLY A 65 -6.02 3.82 3.17
N LEU A 66 -6.06 5.15 3.03
CA LEU A 66 -4.97 6.04 3.42
C LEU A 66 -5.54 7.33 4.03
N SER A 67 -5.07 7.70 5.21
CA SER A 67 -5.28 9.03 5.78
C SER A 67 -3.99 9.59 6.39
N ILE A 68 -3.91 10.91 6.51
CA ILE A 68 -2.73 11.59 7.07
C ILE A 68 -3.10 12.16 8.45
N SER A 69 -2.26 11.89 9.45
CA SER A 69 -2.27 12.57 10.74
C SER A 69 -0.97 13.36 10.94
N ASN A 70 -0.99 14.32 11.87
CA ASN A 70 0.17 15.11 12.28
C ASN A 70 0.90 15.83 11.13
N PHE A 71 0.18 16.25 10.08
CA PHE A 71 0.76 16.95 8.94
C PHE A 71 1.22 18.35 9.33
N ILE A 72 2.51 18.62 9.19
CA ILE A 72 3.16 19.89 9.54
C ILE A 72 4.09 20.36 8.43
N SER A 73 4.26 21.67 8.32
CA SER A 73 5.42 22.24 7.63
C SER A 73 6.65 22.15 8.53
N THR A 74 7.77 21.73 7.96
CA THR A 74 9.09 21.69 8.61
C THR A 74 9.98 22.88 8.21
N GLY A 75 9.42 23.85 7.48
CA GLY A 75 10.17 24.93 6.83
C GLY A 75 10.76 24.51 5.48
N GLY A 76 11.39 25.45 4.77
CA GLY A 76 12.20 25.16 3.57
C GLY A 76 11.48 24.44 2.40
N ASN A 77 10.16 24.62 2.24
CA ASN A 77 9.32 23.81 1.34
C ASN A 77 9.41 22.29 1.62
N SER A 78 9.47 21.90 2.89
CA SER A 78 9.44 20.52 3.34
C SER A 78 8.35 20.32 4.38
N PHE A 79 7.70 19.17 4.36
CA PHE A 79 6.60 18.77 5.23
C PHE A 79 6.90 17.43 5.91
N SER A 80 6.20 17.15 7.00
CA SER A 80 6.26 15.86 7.71
C SER A 80 4.87 15.44 8.16
N GLY A 81 4.65 14.14 8.33
CA GLY A 81 3.41 13.61 8.91
C GLY A 81 3.45 12.10 9.11
N THR A 82 2.28 11.51 9.39
CA THR A 82 2.10 10.06 9.50
C THR A 82 1.01 9.61 8.54
N PHE A 83 1.34 8.67 7.65
CA PHE A 83 0.36 7.89 6.90
C PHE A 83 -0.23 6.82 7.80
N ASN A 84 -1.55 6.80 7.90
CA ASN A 84 -2.33 5.76 8.55
C ASN A 84 -2.89 4.88 7.43
N ILE A 85 -2.31 3.71 7.26
CA ILE A 85 -2.53 2.82 6.12
C ILE A 85 -3.41 1.66 6.56
N LEU A 86 -4.59 1.55 5.94
CA LEU A 86 -5.42 0.35 5.97
C LEU A 86 -4.99 -0.54 4.78
N PRO A 87 -4.44 -1.74 5.02
CA PRO A 87 -4.06 -2.62 3.93
C PRO A 87 -5.29 -3.13 3.16
N ASP A 88 -5.07 -3.59 1.94
CA ASP A 88 -6.05 -4.38 1.21
C ASP A 88 -6.23 -5.77 1.85
N ARG A 89 -7.19 -6.54 1.32
CA ARG A 89 -7.25 -7.99 1.49
C ARG A 89 -5.87 -8.58 1.15
N GLY A 90 -5.30 -9.38 2.06
CA GLY A 90 -4.00 -10.00 1.81
C GLY A 90 -4.05 -11.08 0.73
N PHE A 91 -2.86 -11.57 0.36
CA PHE A 91 -2.56 -12.38 -0.83
C PHE A 91 -3.74 -13.16 -1.42
N ASN A 92 -4.22 -12.68 -2.56
CA ASN A 92 -5.19 -13.35 -3.42
C ASN A 92 -4.49 -13.99 -4.62
N LYS A 93 -4.83 -15.25 -4.90
CA LYS A 93 -4.62 -15.87 -6.21
C LYS A 93 -5.95 -16.42 -6.72
N ASP A 94 -6.26 -16.13 -7.97
CA ASP A 94 -7.37 -16.75 -8.67
C ASP A 94 -7.03 -18.22 -9.02
N ALA A 95 -8.03 -18.99 -9.46
CA ALA A 95 -7.87 -20.41 -9.81
C ALA A 95 -7.14 -20.57 -11.16
N ALA A 96 -5.83 -20.34 -11.16
CA ALA A 96 -4.97 -20.52 -12.32
C ALA A 96 -4.36 -21.94 -12.34
N GLY A 97 -4.78 -22.75 -13.33
CA GLY A 97 -4.27 -24.11 -13.53
C GLY A 97 -4.82 -25.13 -12.50
N PRO A 98 -4.02 -26.11 -12.07
CA PRO A 98 -4.49 -27.19 -11.17
C PRO A 98 -4.68 -26.75 -9.71
N ASN A 99 -4.36 -25.49 -9.38
CA ASN A 99 -4.43 -24.98 -8.02
C ASN A 99 -5.78 -24.31 -7.76
N PRO A 100 -6.45 -24.58 -6.63
CA PRO A 100 -7.61 -23.81 -6.23
C PRO A 100 -7.24 -22.34 -5.97
N ALA A 101 -8.21 -21.46 -6.16
CA ALA A 101 -8.12 -20.07 -5.71
C ALA A 101 -7.85 -20.02 -4.21
N PHE A 102 -7.10 -19.01 -3.77
CA PHE A 102 -6.77 -18.80 -2.36
C PHE A 102 -6.85 -17.31 -2.05
N PHE A 103 -7.50 -16.99 -0.94
CA PHE A 103 -7.67 -15.64 -0.44
C PHE A 103 -7.20 -15.60 1.00
N SER A 104 -6.12 -14.87 1.27
CA SER A 104 -5.55 -14.75 2.60
C SER A 104 -6.49 -13.93 3.51
N ASN A 105 -6.82 -14.46 4.70
CA ASN A 105 -7.59 -13.72 5.70
C ASN A 105 -6.69 -12.75 6.49
N TYR A 106 -6.21 -11.71 5.83
CA TYR A 106 -5.34 -10.72 6.47
C TYR A 106 -6.16 -9.84 7.42
N ALA A 107 -5.96 -10.01 8.73
CA ALA A 107 -6.74 -9.28 9.73
C ALA A 107 -6.54 -7.76 9.61
N ALA A 108 -7.64 -7.03 9.70
CA ALA A 108 -7.68 -5.58 9.58
C ALA A 108 -6.83 -4.90 10.66
N ARG A 109 -6.10 -3.87 10.26
CA ARG A 109 -5.16 -3.13 11.08
C ARG A 109 -4.90 -1.75 10.47
N ILE A 110 -4.37 -0.83 11.26
CA ILE A 110 -3.73 0.39 10.74
C ILE A 110 -2.23 0.27 10.93
N HIS A 111 -1.47 0.44 9.85
CA HIS A 111 -0.03 0.69 9.92
C HIS A 111 0.22 2.20 10.01
N GLN A 112 1.05 2.63 10.96
CA GLN A 112 1.45 4.03 11.11
C GLN A 112 2.87 4.21 10.55
N VAL A 113 2.96 4.88 9.39
CA VAL A 113 4.22 5.13 8.67
C VAL A 113 4.52 6.62 8.70
N GLY A 114 5.61 7.01 9.34
CA GLY A 114 6.08 8.40 9.28
C GLY A 114 6.56 8.74 7.86
N PHE A 115 6.43 9.99 7.45
CA PHE A 115 7.01 10.46 6.19
C PHE A 115 7.53 11.88 6.29
N THR A 116 8.56 12.17 5.50
CA THR A 116 8.91 13.53 5.07
C THR A 116 8.54 13.71 3.60
N PHE A 117 8.16 14.93 3.23
CA PHE A 117 7.75 15.27 1.88
C PHE A 117 8.34 16.63 1.45
N THR A 118 9.15 16.62 0.39
CA THR A 118 9.71 17.83 -0.23
C THR A 118 9.20 17.91 -1.67
N PRO A 119 8.23 18.80 -2.00
CA PRO A 119 7.69 18.90 -3.35
C PRO A 119 8.78 19.28 -4.35
N TYR A 120 8.82 18.56 -5.47
CA TYR A 120 9.64 18.92 -6.62
C TYR A 120 8.81 19.79 -7.57
N THR A 121 9.27 21.03 -7.76
CA THR A 121 8.61 22.08 -8.56
C THR A 121 9.30 22.35 -9.90
N GLY A 122 10.31 21.55 -10.26
CA GLY A 122 11.00 21.62 -11.54
C GLY A 122 10.27 20.89 -12.67
N VAL A 123 10.74 21.08 -13.90
CA VAL A 123 10.15 20.48 -15.12
C VAL A 123 10.91 19.25 -15.65
N ALA A 124 12.10 18.96 -15.11
CA ALA A 124 12.90 17.81 -15.54
C ALA A 124 12.41 16.48 -14.91
N PRO A 125 12.63 15.32 -15.56
CA PRO A 125 12.28 14.02 -15.00
C PRO A 125 13.03 13.72 -13.69
N VAL A 126 12.35 13.14 -12.70
CA VAL A 126 12.90 12.80 -11.39
C VAL A 126 12.52 11.40 -10.91
N GLY A 127 13.36 10.83 -10.04
CA GLY A 127 13.04 9.60 -9.31
C GLY A 127 12.00 9.84 -8.22
N GLN A 128 11.26 8.79 -7.86
CA GLN A 128 10.16 8.82 -6.86
C GLN A 128 10.73 8.86 -5.44
N THR A 129 11.22 10.05 -5.06
CA THR A 129 12.06 10.30 -3.87
C THR A 129 11.64 11.56 -3.10
N GLN A 130 10.57 12.23 -3.54
CA GLN A 130 10.04 13.44 -2.91
C GLN A 130 9.32 13.12 -1.60
N ILE A 131 8.70 11.94 -1.51
CA ILE A 131 8.11 11.40 -0.29
C ILE A 131 9.02 10.27 0.20
N VAL A 132 9.64 10.46 1.36
CA VAL A 132 10.48 9.45 2.02
C VAL A 132 9.70 8.88 3.19
N THR A 133 9.48 7.57 3.19
CA THR A 133 8.78 6.86 4.28
C THR A 133 9.75 6.34 5.33
N SER A 134 9.29 6.30 6.58
CA SER A 134 10.00 5.75 7.73
C SER A 134 9.05 4.92 8.57
N TYR A 135 9.41 3.66 8.79
CA TYR A 135 8.61 2.71 9.55
C TYR A 135 9.51 1.90 10.49
N ASN A 136 9.06 1.73 11.73
CA ASN A 136 9.73 0.92 12.74
C ASN A 136 8.69 -0.03 13.36
N PRO A 137 8.70 -1.34 13.05
CA PRO A 137 7.72 -2.29 13.61
C PRO A 137 7.80 -2.44 15.13
N LEU A 138 8.89 -2.01 15.76
CA LEU A 138 9.09 -2.05 17.21
C LEU A 138 8.63 -0.78 17.93
N ALA A 139 8.20 0.26 17.20
CA ALA A 139 7.68 1.49 17.82
C ALA A 139 6.25 1.28 18.37
N PRO A 140 5.88 1.89 19.51
CA PRO A 140 4.51 1.83 20.03
C PRO A 140 3.48 2.27 18.99
N ASN A 141 2.41 1.49 18.83
CA ASN A 141 1.32 1.71 17.87
C ASN A 141 1.74 1.75 16.39
N ALA A 142 2.96 1.35 16.04
CA ALA A 142 3.40 1.24 14.63
C ALA A 142 2.46 0.37 13.79
N THR A 143 1.84 -0.65 14.38
CA THR A 143 0.67 -1.30 13.79
C THR A 143 -0.33 -1.71 14.85
N THR A 144 -1.58 -1.29 14.66
CA THR A 144 -2.72 -1.58 15.55
C THR A 144 -3.68 -2.51 14.84
N LYS A 145 -3.73 -3.79 15.23
CA LYS A 145 -4.75 -4.76 14.78
C LYS A 145 -6.12 -4.39 15.35
N PHE A 146 -7.18 -4.64 14.60
CA PHE A 146 -8.55 -4.41 15.04
C PHE A 146 -9.11 -5.62 15.81
N THR A 147 -9.80 -5.35 16.92
CA THR A 147 -10.61 -6.35 17.63
C THR A 147 -11.90 -6.59 16.87
N TYR A 148 -12.26 -7.86 16.65
CA TYR A 148 -13.49 -8.26 15.99
C TYR A 148 -14.55 -8.64 17.04
N ASN A 149 -15.74 -8.04 16.97
CA ASN A 149 -16.85 -8.34 17.88
C ASN A 149 -17.62 -9.61 17.50
N ASP A 150 -16.91 -10.65 17.05
CA ASP A 150 -17.47 -11.96 16.64
C ASP A 150 -17.21 -13.08 17.66
N GLY A 151 -16.56 -12.75 18.79
CA GLY A 151 -16.25 -13.69 19.87
C GLY A 151 -15.10 -14.68 19.59
N VAL A 152 -14.51 -14.66 18.39
CA VAL A 152 -13.45 -15.60 18.00
C VAL A 152 -12.08 -15.03 18.33
N THR A 153 -11.47 -15.55 19.40
CA THR A 153 -10.16 -15.12 19.93
C THR A 153 -8.98 -15.40 19.00
N THR A 154 -9.10 -16.39 18.10
CA THR A 154 -8.02 -16.82 17.20
C THR A 154 -8.31 -16.39 15.77
N LYS A 155 -7.52 -15.47 15.22
CA LYS A 155 -7.57 -15.11 13.80
C LYS A 155 -6.38 -15.75 13.08
N PHE A 156 -6.64 -16.59 12.08
CA PHE A 156 -5.62 -16.94 11.09
C PHE A 156 -5.31 -15.67 10.30
N THR A 157 -4.05 -15.24 10.28
CA THR A 157 -3.59 -14.07 9.55
C THR A 157 -2.44 -14.44 8.61
N THR A 158 -2.50 -13.96 7.37
CA THR A 158 -1.65 -14.42 6.28
C THR A 158 -1.16 -13.27 5.39
N GLY A 159 -0.67 -12.19 6.03
CA GLY A 159 0.18 -11.20 5.35
C GLY A 159 1.53 -11.82 4.99
N LEU A 160 1.51 -12.66 3.96
CA LEU A 160 2.62 -13.51 3.55
C LEU A 160 3.67 -12.71 2.78
N VAL A 161 4.92 -12.83 3.23
CA VAL A 161 6.10 -12.54 2.43
C VAL A 161 5.99 -13.29 1.09
N PRO A 162 5.87 -12.59 -0.06
CA PRO A 162 5.63 -13.22 -1.37
C PRO A 162 6.68 -14.26 -1.80
N ASP A 163 7.82 -14.25 -1.12
CA ASP A 163 9.06 -14.94 -1.45
C ASP A 163 9.50 -16.03 -0.43
N THR A 164 8.82 -16.24 0.71
CA THR A 164 9.33 -17.14 1.80
C THR A 164 8.34 -18.13 2.47
N PHE A 165 7.20 -18.45 1.83
CA PHE A 165 6.22 -19.50 2.18
C PHE A 165 6.56 -20.51 3.35
N THR A 166 6.37 -20.17 4.65
CA THR A 166 6.47 -21.13 5.80
C THR A 166 5.49 -20.85 6.98
N ASN A 167 4.72 -21.72 7.73
CA ASN A 167 4.52 -23.18 8.02
C ASN A 167 3.04 -23.74 7.90
N SER A 168 2.78 -25.05 7.70
CA SER A 168 1.60 -25.57 6.92
C SER A 168 0.14 -25.05 7.14
N LEU A 169 -0.54 -24.68 6.03
CA LEU A 169 -1.98 -24.74 5.78
C LEU A 169 -2.28 -25.54 4.48
N PHE A 170 -3.28 -26.43 4.48
CA PHE A 170 -3.54 -27.39 3.39
C PHE A 170 -2.29 -28.18 2.94
N GLY A 171 -1.37 -28.50 3.87
CA GLY A 171 -0.11 -29.19 3.58
C GLY A 171 1.05 -28.29 3.12
N ASN A 172 0.82 -26.98 2.90
CA ASN A 172 1.79 -26.05 2.31
C ASN A 172 2.06 -24.85 3.24
N LEU A 173 3.31 -24.46 3.37
CA LEU A 173 3.82 -23.77 4.55
C LEU A 173 3.45 -22.22 4.58
N VAL A 174 2.74 -21.70 5.62
CA VAL A 174 2.32 -20.27 5.89
C VAL A 174 2.45 -19.76 7.38
N GLY A 175 2.85 -18.51 7.64
CA GLY A 175 3.36 -18.13 8.98
C GLY A 175 2.32 -18.02 10.11
N THR A 176 2.49 -18.77 11.22
CA THR A 176 1.63 -18.65 12.42
C THR A 176 2.31 -17.89 13.56
N LYS A 177 1.70 -16.77 13.99
CA LYS A 177 2.04 -16.06 15.24
C LYS A 177 0.74 -15.80 16.00
N SER A 178 0.70 -16.14 17.29
CA SER A 178 -0.47 -15.82 18.13
C SER A 178 -0.69 -14.31 18.15
N ALA A 179 -1.95 -13.89 18.06
CA ALA A 179 -2.32 -12.57 18.54
C ALA A 179 -2.24 -12.57 20.09
N ALA A 180 -1.94 -11.39 20.62
CA ALA A 180 -2.13 -10.98 22.01
C ALA A 180 -2.92 -9.66 21.97
#